data_AF-A0A1I8MN63-F1
#
_entry.id   AF-A0A1I8MN63-F1
#
_cell.length_a   1.000
_cell.length_b   1.000
_cell.length_c   1.000
_cell.angle_alpha   90.00
_cell.angle_beta   90.00
_cell.angle_gamma   90.00
#
_symmetry.space_group_name_H-M   'P 1'
#
loop_
_entity.id
_entity.type
_entity.pdbx_description
1 polymer ?
#
loop_
_entity_poly.entity_id
_entity_poly.type
_entity_poly.pdbx_seq_one_letter_code
_entity_poly.pdbx_strand_id
1 'polypeptide(L)'
;MMVVPNRRTSFFVCFDLKPITGVICIVLFLHAANSAKLFNKHYPAGADLFEHEFPNIGLDEYDPYGPSLSEDDLADTGDDPETKPRLYQGDIAIDPFTYLTLRLGVNPTKHPKRLWPNATIPFEISYLYDSRERRAIERVLKTFNSLTCIKFVPYDGEDDDYILITPPEEGPKGCWSYVGRKGGEQVVSLQKPDETSAHCFSSEGRIMHELMHAIGIYHEQSRADRDNYIKVHWENIVPKFRKNFKLISKKRGKYTFDYDYNSVMHYGEYYFSKSKGKKPSITPLQPGVRIGQRKTLSKTDCLKINDLYGCLKGRQAKMYRSFCNLLGL
;
A
#
# COMPACT_ATOMS: atom_id res chain seq x y z
N MET A 1 -4.39 -16.04 -65.78
CA MET A 1 -5.85 -16.27 -65.77
C MET A 1 -6.33 -16.08 -64.33
N MET A 2 -7.16 -15.05 -64.08
CA MET A 2 -7.95 -14.64 -62.88
C MET A 2 -7.49 -15.14 -61.48
N VAL A 3 -6.94 -14.32 -60.56
CA VAL A 3 -7.47 -13.19 -59.72
C VAL A 3 -8.53 -13.62 -58.69
N VAL A 4 -8.27 -13.48 -57.37
CA VAL A 4 -8.92 -12.60 -56.33
C VAL A 4 -8.42 -13.05 -54.91
N PRO A 5 -8.24 -12.20 -53.85
CA PRO A 5 -6.93 -11.58 -53.55
C PRO A 5 -6.57 -11.41 -52.03
N ASN A 6 -5.42 -10.73 -51.80
CA ASN A 6 -5.11 -9.77 -50.70
C ASN A 6 -4.92 -10.28 -49.26
N ARG A 7 -4.05 -9.72 -48.41
CA ARG A 7 -2.99 -8.69 -48.45
C ARG A 7 -2.33 -8.83 -47.06
N ARG A 8 -1.01 -8.95 -46.94
CA ARG A 8 -0.11 -7.82 -46.67
C ARG A 8 1.33 -8.28 -46.92
N THR A 9 1.98 -7.50 -47.77
CA THR A 9 3.32 -7.61 -48.32
C THR A 9 4.39 -7.13 -47.36
N SER A 10 5.45 -7.92 -47.15
CA SER A 10 6.77 -7.41 -46.77
C SER A 10 7.60 -7.31 -48.05
N PHE A 11 8.19 -6.15 -48.32
CA PHE A 11 9.14 -5.99 -49.42
C PHE A 11 10.54 -6.33 -48.91
N PHE A 12 11.20 -7.29 -49.56
CA PHE A 12 12.62 -7.57 -49.39
C PHE A 12 13.38 -6.90 -50.54
N VAL A 13 14.38 -6.10 -50.24
CA VAL A 13 15.37 -5.65 -51.24
C VAL A 13 16.65 -6.42 -50.96
N CYS A 14 16.98 -7.38 -51.84
CA CYS A 14 18.26 -8.09 -51.84
C CYS A 14 19.16 -7.48 -52.91
N PHE A 15 20.40 -7.15 -52.57
CA PHE A 15 21.45 -6.91 -53.55
C PHE A 15 22.26 -8.19 -53.73
N ASP A 16 22.40 -8.61 -54.99
CA ASP A 16 23.20 -9.76 -55.38
C ASP A 16 24.63 -9.27 -55.67
N LEU A 17 25.57 -9.63 -54.80
CA LEU A 17 27.00 -9.48 -55.08
C LEU A 17 27.66 -10.83 -54.83
N LYS A 18 27.90 -11.55 -55.92
CA LYS A 18 28.90 -12.62 -55.96
C LYS A 18 30.17 -12.12 -56.66
N PRO A 19 31.35 -12.68 -56.32
CA PRO A 19 31.56 -13.78 -55.37
C PRO A 19 32.46 -13.36 -54.20
N ILE A 20 31.99 -13.54 -52.96
CA ILE A 20 32.66 -14.20 -51.83
C ILE A 20 31.65 -14.19 -50.67
N THR A 21 31.52 -15.32 -50.01
CA THR A 21 30.48 -15.77 -49.05
C THR A 21 30.10 -14.81 -47.90
N GLY A 22 28.81 -14.47 -47.76
CA GLY A 22 28.17 -13.95 -46.53
C GLY A 22 27.00 -12.95 -46.77
N VAL A 23 25.80 -13.20 -46.22
CA VAL A 23 24.63 -12.29 -46.31
C VAL A 23 24.47 -11.51 -45.00
N ILE A 24 24.50 -10.18 -45.05
CA ILE A 24 24.19 -9.26 -43.94
C ILE A 24 22.81 -8.64 -44.20
N CYS A 25 21.86 -8.83 -43.29
CA CYS A 25 20.55 -8.16 -43.33
C CYS A 25 20.53 -7.00 -42.32
N ILE A 26 20.38 -5.76 -42.81
CA ILE A 26 20.15 -4.57 -41.99
C ILE A 26 18.64 -4.25 -42.01
N VAL A 27 18.03 -4.20 -40.84
CA VAL A 27 16.63 -3.76 -40.68
C VAL A 27 16.62 -2.26 -40.37
N LEU A 28 16.10 -1.46 -41.30
CA LEU A 28 15.80 -0.03 -41.12
C LEU A 28 14.29 0.15 -40.93
N PHE A 29 13.85 0.78 -39.83
CA PHE A 29 12.48 1.27 -39.68
C PHE A 29 12.45 2.80 -39.71
N LEU A 30 11.81 3.35 -40.75
CA LEU A 30 11.43 4.75 -40.89
C LEU A 30 9.98 4.95 -40.44
N HIS A 31 9.75 6.05 -39.71
CA HIS A 31 8.46 6.55 -39.21
C HIS A 31 7.52 6.98 -40.35
N ALA A 32 6.21 6.79 -40.14
CA ALA A 32 5.17 7.68 -40.69
C ALA A 32 3.90 7.66 -39.84
N ALA A 33 3.45 8.86 -39.45
CA ALA A 33 2.20 9.13 -38.75
C ALA A 33 0.99 9.09 -39.69
N ASN A 34 -0.19 8.76 -39.17
CA ASN A 34 -1.42 9.41 -39.63
C ASN A 34 -2.59 9.32 -38.63
N SER A 35 -3.38 10.40 -38.62
CA SER A 35 -4.45 10.75 -37.68
C SER A 35 -5.77 10.01 -37.91
N ALA A 36 -6.58 9.91 -36.84
CA ALA A 36 -8.04 9.79 -36.92
C ALA A 36 -8.70 10.70 -35.86
N LYS A 37 -9.69 11.51 -36.30
CA LYS A 37 -10.52 12.44 -35.52
C LYS A 37 -11.81 11.77 -35.02
N LEU A 38 -12.47 12.45 -34.05
CA LEU A 38 -13.87 12.37 -33.54
C LEU A 38 -13.96 11.76 -32.12
N PHE A 39 -14.60 12.35 -31.10
CA PHE A 39 -15.67 13.36 -31.02
C PHE A 39 -15.45 14.34 -29.86
N ASN A 40 -15.88 15.58 -30.06
CA ASN A 40 -15.91 16.64 -29.06
C ASN A 40 -17.17 16.48 -28.20
N LYS A 41 -17.05 16.44 -26.87
CA LYS A 41 -18.20 16.49 -25.96
C LYS A 41 -17.90 17.48 -24.84
N HIS A 42 -18.47 18.68 -24.98
CA HIS A 42 -18.53 19.67 -23.90
C HIS A 42 -19.57 19.24 -22.86
N TYR A 43 -19.18 19.32 -21.59
CA TYR A 43 -20.08 19.33 -20.43
C TYR A 43 -19.57 20.38 -19.42
N PRO A 44 -20.47 21.00 -18.65
CA PRO A 44 -20.31 22.36 -18.14
C PRO A 44 -19.36 22.50 -16.94
N ALA A 45 -18.82 23.71 -16.82
CA ALA A 45 -17.89 24.16 -15.79
C ALA A 45 -18.54 24.34 -14.40
N GLY A 46 -17.76 24.06 -13.35
CA GLY A 46 -18.00 24.42 -11.94
C GLY A 46 -17.87 23.22 -11.00
N ALA A 47 -16.87 23.09 -10.11
CA ALA A 47 -15.71 23.91 -9.80
C ALA A 47 -14.53 22.96 -9.56
N ASP A 48 -13.49 23.19 -10.34
CA ASP A 48 -12.18 22.58 -10.22
C ASP A 48 -11.37 23.37 -9.21
N LEU A 49 -11.03 22.75 -8.08
CA LEU A 49 -9.93 23.17 -7.23
C LEU A 49 -9.23 21.91 -6.70
N PHE A 50 -7.93 21.84 -6.99
CA PHE A 50 -6.96 20.79 -6.67
C PHE A 50 -6.85 19.63 -7.69
N GLU A 51 -6.60 19.98 -8.95
CA GLU A 51 -5.46 19.38 -9.66
C GLU A 51 -4.17 19.71 -8.90
N HIS A 52 -3.58 18.70 -8.28
CA HIS A 52 -2.13 18.69 -8.18
C HIS A 52 -1.66 17.70 -9.22
N GLU A 53 -1.24 18.23 -10.36
CA GLU A 53 -0.03 17.73 -10.99
C GLU A 53 1.00 17.60 -9.86
N PHE A 54 1.44 16.37 -9.59
CA PHE A 54 2.73 16.24 -8.94
C PHE A 54 3.70 16.81 -9.98
N PRO A 55 4.43 17.90 -9.71
CA PRO A 55 5.42 18.37 -10.67
C PRO A 55 6.32 17.19 -11.06
N ASN A 56 6.87 17.21 -12.26
CA ASN A 56 8.01 16.35 -12.61
C ASN A 56 9.14 16.72 -11.64
N ILE A 57 9.13 16.12 -10.46
CA ILE A 57 10.20 16.18 -9.48
C ILE A 57 11.35 15.41 -10.13
N GLY A 58 12.42 16.13 -10.47
CA GLY A 58 13.64 15.49 -10.97
C GLY A 58 14.10 14.41 -9.98
N LEU A 59 14.79 13.38 -10.45
CA LEU A 59 15.33 12.30 -9.59
C LEU A 59 16.16 12.84 -8.41
N ASP A 60 16.63 14.08 -8.52
CA ASP A 60 17.49 14.78 -7.59
C ASP A 60 16.72 15.43 -6.41
N GLU A 61 15.38 15.47 -6.46
CA GLU A 61 14.48 16.01 -5.42
C GLU A 61 13.56 14.90 -4.86
N TYR A 62 13.90 13.63 -5.13
CA TYR A 62 13.28 12.46 -4.53
C TYR A 62 13.69 12.35 -3.05
N ASP A 63 12.76 12.68 -2.17
CA ASP A 63 12.88 12.39 -0.75
C ASP A 63 12.12 11.07 -0.43
N PRO A 64 12.81 9.94 -0.27
CA PRO A 64 12.18 8.66 0.10
C PRO A 64 11.45 8.71 1.45
N TYR A 65 11.67 9.75 2.25
CA TYR A 65 11.18 9.90 3.62
C TYR A 65 10.26 11.12 3.83
N GLY A 66 10.18 12.03 2.86
CA GLY A 66 9.44 13.29 2.95
C GLY A 66 10.20 14.38 3.74
N PRO A 67 9.84 15.67 3.55
CA PRO A 67 10.73 16.80 3.83
C PRO A 67 11.34 16.77 5.24
N SER A 68 12.65 17.02 5.32
CA SER A 68 13.45 17.07 6.55
C SER A 68 12.83 17.98 7.62
N LEU A 69 12.83 17.52 8.87
CA LEU A 69 12.16 18.15 10.01
C LEU A 69 13.16 18.98 10.83
N SER A 70 12.74 20.15 11.32
CA SER A 70 13.52 20.95 12.28
C SER A 70 13.32 20.45 13.71
N GLU A 71 14.27 20.74 14.60
CA GLU A 71 14.27 20.28 16.00
C GLU A 71 13.08 20.79 16.83
N ASP A 72 12.48 21.93 16.46
CA ASP A 72 11.28 22.47 17.14
C ASP A 72 10.01 21.62 16.92
N ASP A 73 10.05 20.70 15.96
CA ASP A 73 8.97 19.75 15.67
C ASP A 73 9.03 18.47 16.53
N LEU A 74 10.00 18.37 17.45
CA LEU A 74 10.31 17.20 18.28
C LEU A 74 9.61 17.23 19.65
N ALA A 75 8.95 18.33 20.00
CA ALA A 75 8.39 18.55 21.34
C ALA A 75 7.00 17.92 21.59
N ASP A 76 6.69 16.75 21.01
CA ASP A 76 5.54 15.95 21.44
C ASP A 76 6.02 14.60 21.96
N THR A 77 6.28 14.55 23.26
CA THR A 77 6.74 13.37 24.03
C THR A 77 5.67 12.27 24.16
N GLY A 78 4.73 12.20 23.22
CA GLY A 78 3.63 11.24 23.16
C GLY A 78 3.25 10.85 21.73
N ASP A 79 4.21 10.78 20.81
CA ASP A 79 3.97 10.31 19.45
C ASP A 79 3.60 8.82 19.42
N ASP A 80 2.46 8.52 18.80
CA ASP A 80 2.04 7.14 18.51
C ASP A 80 3.09 6.51 17.59
N PRO A 81 3.46 5.23 17.78
CA PRO A 81 4.55 4.65 17.02
C PRO A 81 4.24 4.55 15.51
N GLU A 82 2.99 4.70 15.08
CA GLU A 82 2.57 4.79 13.66
C GLU A 82 2.61 6.24 13.12
N THR A 83 2.65 7.25 13.99
CA THR A 83 2.82 8.66 13.56
C THR A 83 4.27 9.13 13.62
N LYS A 84 5.09 8.49 14.46
CA LYS A 84 6.52 8.75 14.67
C LYS A 84 7.39 8.63 13.40
N PRO A 85 7.16 7.69 12.47
CA PRO A 85 8.00 7.57 11.28
C PRO A 85 7.85 8.75 10.33
N ARG A 86 6.72 9.47 10.39
CA ARG A 86 6.39 10.66 9.59
C ARG A 86 6.41 10.40 8.08
N LEU A 87 6.19 9.15 7.69
CA LEU A 87 6.11 8.68 6.32
C LEU A 87 4.75 9.04 5.68
N TYR A 88 4.49 8.55 4.48
CA TYR A 88 3.19 8.71 3.85
C TYR A 88 2.11 8.11 4.73
N GLN A 89 1.08 8.90 5.04
CA GLN A 89 0.07 8.47 5.99
C GLN A 89 0.68 7.97 7.33
N GLY A 90 1.82 8.54 7.76
CA GLY A 90 2.46 8.22 9.04
C GLY A 90 3.50 7.11 8.97
N ASP A 91 3.12 5.96 8.43
CA ASP A 91 3.81 4.66 8.57
C ASP A 91 3.92 3.88 7.25
N ILE A 92 3.53 4.47 6.11
CA ILE A 92 3.69 3.82 4.81
C ILE A 92 4.96 4.33 4.13
N ALA A 93 5.94 3.45 3.97
CA ALA A 93 7.10 3.68 3.12
C ALA A 93 6.68 3.66 1.64
N ILE A 94 7.17 4.63 0.87
CA ILE A 94 6.93 4.74 -0.57
C ILE A 94 8.21 4.44 -1.31
N ASP A 95 8.14 3.52 -2.29
CA ASP A 95 9.16 3.40 -3.33
C ASP A 95 8.79 4.26 -4.56
N PRO A 96 9.74 4.64 -5.44
CA PRO A 96 9.47 5.53 -6.57
C PRO A 96 8.35 5.03 -7.50
N PHE A 97 8.20 3.71 -7.66
CA PHE A 97 7.14 3.12 -8.46
C PHE A 97 5.79 3.21 -7.75
N THR A 98 5.76 2.98 -6.44
CA THR A 98 4.58 3.22 -5.59
C THR A 98 4.11 4.67 -5.67
N TYR A 99 5.03 5.64 -5.73
CA TYR A 99 4.68 7.06 -5.88
C TYR A 99 3.80 7.32 -7.11
N LEU A 100 4.15 6.69 -8.24
CA LEU A 100 3.40 6.80 -9.50
C LEU A 100 2.07 6.02 -9.47
N THR A 101 2.00 4.91 -8.72
CA THR A 101 0.80 4.05 -8.65
C THR A 101 -0.14 4.32 -7.48
N LEU A 102 0.26 5.16 -6.50
CA LEU A 102 -0.49 5.50 -5.28
C LEU A 102 -1.92 5.97 -5.56
N ARG A 103 -2.18 6.51 -6.75
CA ARG A 103 -3.52 6.93 -7.20
C ARG A 103 -4.54 5.78 -7.31
N LEU A 104 -4.13 4.51 -7.16
CA LEU A 104 -4.96 3.35 -7.48
C LEU A 104 -5.08 2.27 -6.40
N GLY A 105 -4.35 2.35 -5.28
CA GLY A 105 -4.27 1.28 -4.26
C GLY A 105 -3.73 -0.06 -4.83
N VAL A 106 -3.56 -1.09 -3.99
CA VAL A 106 -3.29 -2.44 -4.51
C VAL A 106 -4.58 -2.97 -5.12
N ASN A 107 -4.80 -2.62 -6.37
CA ASN A 107 -5.88 -3.16 -7.17
C ASN A 107 -5.31 -4.36 -7.95
N PRO A 108 -5.69 -5.61 -7.62
CA PRO A 108 -5.16 -6.80 -8.28
C PRO A 108 -5.34 -6.80 -9.80
N THR A 109 -6.41 -6.17 -10.30
CA THR A 109 -6.69 -6.09 -11.75
C THR A 109 -5.79 -5.09 -12.48
N LYS A 110 -5.24 -4.11 -11.77
CA LYS A 110 -4.38 -3.06 -12.37
C LYS A 110 -2.91 -3.27 -12.05
N HIS A 111 -2.60 -3.78 -10.87
CA HIS A 111 -1.25 -3.96 -10.35
C HIS A 111 -1.06 -5.36 -9.74
N PRO A 112 -1.29 -6.45 -10.51
CA PRO A 112 -1.16 -7.81 -9.98
C PRO A 112 0.24 -8.11 -9.44
N LYS A 113 1.28 -7.46 -9.97
CA LYS A 113 2.67 -7.63 -9.52
C LYS A 113 2.94 -7.17 -8.07
N ARG A 114 2.08 -6.31 -7.53
CA ARG A 114 2.14 -5.80 -6.14
C ARG A 114 1.52 -6.76 -5.12
N LEU A 115 0.86 -7.82 -5.58
CA LEU A 115 0.47 -8.93 -4.72
C LEU A 115 1.62 -9.91 -4.58
N TRP A 116 1.65 -10.58 -3.43
CA TRP A 116 2.56 -11.69 -3.20
C TRP A 116 2.13 -12.92 -4.01
N PRO A 117 3.03 -13.53 -4.81
CA PRO A 117 2.72 -14.71 -5.59
C PRO A 117 2.17 -15.83 -4.72
N ASN A 118 1.12 -16.51 -5.18
CA ASN A 118 0.49 -17.64 -4.49
C ASN A 118 0.01 -17.33 -3.06
N ALA A 119 -0.15 -16.05 -2.69
CA ALA A 119 -0.41 -15.62 -1.32
C ALA A 119 0.69 -16.03 -0.32
N THR A 120 1.90 -16.32 -0.79
CA THR A 120 3.04 -16.71 0.06
C THR A 120 3.96 -15.51 0.26
N ILE A 121 4.31 -15.25 1.52
CA ILE A 121 5.18 -14.15 1.92
C ILE A 121 6.36 -14.74 2.70
N PRO A 122 7.54 -14.90 2.07
CA PRO A 122 8.76 -15.26 2.78
C PRO A 122 9.12 -14.16 3.78
N PHE A 123 9.53 -14.54 4.99
CA PHE A 123 9.90 -13.59 6.03
C PHE A 123 11.17 -14.00 6.78
N GLU A 124 11.94 -13.00 7.18
CA GLU A 124 13.01 -13.13 8.16
C GLU A 124 12.71 -12.25 9.37
N ILE A 125 12.97 -12.76 10.57
CA ILE A 125 12.89 -11.99 11.82
C ILE A 125 14.31 -11.71 12.27
N SER A 126 14.67 -10.42 12.35
CA SER A 126 15.98 -9.98 12.79
C SER A 126 16.37 -10.56 14.15
N TYR A 127 17.63 -10.97 14.27
CA TYR A 127 18.23 -11.48 15.51
C TYR A 127 18.28 -10.43 16.63
N LEU A 128 18.04 -9.15 16.30
CA LEU A 128 18.03 -8.03 17.24
C LEU A 128 16.81 -8.03 18.17
N TYR A 129 15.76 -8.78 17.83
CA TYR A 129 14.63 -9.00 18.72
C TYR A 129 14.94 -10.03 19.79
N ASP A 130 14.51 -9.74 21.01
CA ASP A 130 14.57 -10.68 22.10
C ASP A 130 13.52 -11.81 21.95
N SER A 131 13.56 -12.78 22.87
CA SER A 131 12.64 -13.91 22.84
C SER A 131 11.16 -13.53 22.99
N ARG A 132 10.84 -12.42 23.66
CA ARG A 132 9.46 -11.98 23.90
C ARG A 132 8.90 -11.31 22.66
N GLU A 133 9.67 -10.43 22.04
CA GLU A 133 9.35 -9.70 20.81
C GLU A 133 9.20 -10.68 19.65
N ARG A 134 10.17 -11.58 19.47
CA ARG A 134 10.11 -12.64 18.46
C ARG A 134 8.85 -13.50 18.59
N ARG A 135 8.54 -13.95 19.81
CA ARG A 135 7.30 -14.72 20.07
C ARG A 135 6.03 -13.93 19.75
N ALA A 136 6.02 -12.62 19.94
CA ALA A 136 4.86 -11.78 19.57
C ALA A 136 4.68 -11.72 18.05
N ILE A 137 5.77 -11.52 17.30
CA ILE A 137 5.76 -11.54 15.83
C ILE A 137 5.27 -12.91 15.32
N GLU A 138 5.84 -14.01 15.83
CA GLU A 138 5.48 -15.37 15.42
C GLU A 138 4.00 -15.71 15.68
N ARG A 139 3.42 -15.24 16.80
CA ARG A 139 1.99 -15.42 17.07
C ARG A 139 1.11 -14.68 16.05
N VAL A 140 1.50 -13.48 15.67
CA VAL A 140 0.76 -12.70 14.65
C VAL A 140 0.86 -13.36 13.27
N LEU A 141 2.05 -13.80 12.85
CA LEU A 141 2.24 -14.54 11.59
C LEU A 141 1.39 -15.82 11.56
N LYS A 142 1.38 -16.58 12.66
CA LYS A 142 0.51 -17.76 12.82
C LYS A 142 -0.97 -17.41 12.72
N THR A 143 -1.37 -16.25 13.24
CA THR A 143 -2.77 -15.77 13.18
C THR A 143 -3.19 -15.53 11.74
N PHE A 144 -2.39 -14.81 10.94
CA PHE A 144 -2.65 -14.63 9.51
C PHE A 144 -2.71 -15.97 8.76
N ASN A 145 -1.77 -16.87 9.01
CA ASN A 145 -1.71 -18.21 8.38
C ASN A 145 -2.94 -19.07 8.67
N SER A 146 -3.63 -18.82 9.78
CA SER A 146 -4.81 -19.56 10.24
C SER A 146 -6.12 -18.93 9.75
N LEU A 147 -6.23 -17.60 9.82
CA LEU A 147 -7.46 -16.87 9.48
C LEU A 147 -7.61 -16.60 7.98
N THR A 148 -6.49 -16.61 7.26
CA THR A 148 -6.46 -16.23 5.85
C THR A 148 -5.76 -17.29 5.01
N CYS A 149 -5.84 -17.12 3.69
CA CYS A 149 -5.03 -17.90 2.76
C CYS A 149 -3.60 -17.40 2.60
N ILE A 150 -3.23 -16.27 3.22
CA ILE A 150 -1.82 -15.84 3.26
C ILE A 150 -1.00 -16.91 3.97
N LYS A 151 0.20 -17.16 3.45
CA LYS A 151 1.20 -18.06 4.02
C LYS A 151 2.49 -17.29 4.24
N PHE A 152 2.65 -16.80 5.45
CA PHE A 152 3.95 -16.40 5.96
C PHE A 152 4.81 -17.65 6.17
N VAL A 153 5.93 -17.72 5.45
CA VAL A 153 6.89 -18.82 5.50
C VAL A 153 8.27 -18.27 5.86
N PRO A 154 9.08 -18.98 6.66
CA PRO A 154 10.47 -18.56 6.89
C PRO A 154 11.20 -18.41 5.56
N TYR A 155 11.95 -17.33 5.40
CA TYR A 155 12.82 -17.12 4.25
C TYR A 155 13.88 -18.23 4.19
N ASP A 156 14.04 -18.82 3.01
CA ASP A 156 14.93 -19.95 2.77
C ASP A 156 16.35 -19.54 2.36
N GLY A 157 16.58 -18.25 2.10
CA GLY A 157 17.84 -17.71 1.61
C GLY A 157 17.96 -17.65 0.08
N GLU A 158 16.94 -18.11 -0.65
CA GLU A 158 16.92 -18.19 -2.12
C GLU A 158 15.79 -17.34 -2.76
N ASP A 159 14.68 -17.09 -2.06
CA ASP A 159 13.60 -16.22 -2.56
C ASP A 159 14.09 -14.79 -2.88
N ASP A 160 13.88 -14.32 -4.12
CA ASP A 160 14.24 -12.95 -4.53
C ASP A 160 13.47 -11.86 -3.76
N ASP A 161 12.23 -12.15 -3.34
CA ASP A 161 11.32 -11.21 -2.69
C ASP A 161 10.93 -11.72 -1.30
N TYR A 162 11.26 -10.99 -0.25
CA TYR A 162 10.91 -11.34 1.13
C TYR A 162 10.76 -10.11 2.02
N ILE A 163 10.12 -10.30 3.17
CA ILE A 163 10.04 -9.25 4.20
C ILE A 163 11.10 -9.47 5.28
N LEU A 164 11.88 -8.43 5.59
CA LEU A 164 12.74 -8.39 6.78
C LEU A 164 12.01 -7.64 7.90
N ILE A 165 11.63 -8.37 8.94
CA ILE A 165 11.02 -7.79 10.15
C ILE A 165 12.15 -7.44 11.10
N THR A 166 12.42 -6.15 11.30
CA THR A 166 13.60 -5.67 12.04
C THR A 166 13.30 -4.40 12.84
N PRO A 167 13.95 -4.18 14.01
CA PRO A 167 13.87 -2.87 14.64
C PRO A 167 14.56 -1.81 13.76
N PRO A 168 14.10 -0.55 13.78
CA PRO A 168 14.74 0.51 13.02
C PRO A 168 16.07 0.88 13.70
N GLU A 169 17.17 0.29 13.24
CA GLU A 169 18.53 0.72 13.63
C GLU A 169 18.90 2.02 12.93
N GLU A 170 18.67 2.08 11.61
CA GLU A 170 18.85 3.25 10.75
C GLU A 170 17.51 3.70 10.15
N GLY A 171 17.39 4.98 9.79
CA GLY A 171 16.18 5.52 9.19
C GLY A 171 15.03 5.84 10.17
N PRO A 172 13.78 5.92 9.67
CA PRO A 172 12.62 6.36 10.46
C PRO A 172 12.34 5.44 11.64
N LYS A 173 12.20 6.03 12.83
CA LYS A 173 11.82 5.30 14.05
C LYS A 173 10.30 5.10 14.10
N GLY A 174 9.87 4.00 14.71
CA GLY A 174 8.44 3.66 14.86
C GLY A 174 8.04 2.38 14.13
N CYS A 175 6.73 2.20 13.94
CA CYS A 175 6.14 1.12 13.18
C CYS A 175 5.89 1.59 11.76
N TRP A 176 6.38 0.86 10.76
CA TRP A 176 6.09 1.18 9.36
C TRP A 176 6.36 0.01 8.42
N SER A 177 5.73 0.05 7.25
CA SER A 177 5.90 -0.94 6.19
C SER A 177 5.69 -0.35 4.80
N TYR A 178 6.09 -1.10 3.78
CA TYR A 178 5.63 -0.88 2.40
C TYR A 178 4.25 -1.50 2.19
N VAL A 179 3.47 -0.97 1.24
CA VAL A 179 2.17 -1.58 0.91
C VAL A 179 2.30 -2.58 -0.24
N GLY A 180 2.08 -3.86 0.07
CA GLY A 180 2.20 -4.97 -0.88
C GLY A 180 3.65 -5.34 -1.18
N ARG A 181 3.84 -6.16 -2.22
CA ARG A 181 5.15 -6.60 -2.70
C ARG A 181 5.82 -5.50 -3.52
N LYS A 182 6.94 -4.97 -3.02
CA LYS A 182 7.82 -4.03 -3.71
C LYS A 182 8.76 -4.73 -4.69
N GLY A 183 9.22 -5.92 -4.30
CA GLY A 183 10.31 -6.65 -4.96
C GLY A 183 11.63 -6.48 -4.21
N GLY A 184 12.48 -7.51 -4.20
CA GLY A 184 13.67 -7.59 -3.36
C GLY A 184 13.35 -7.77 -1.87
N GLU A 185 14.37 -7.60 -1.03
CA GLU A 185 14.17 -7.41 0.41
C GLU A 185 13.37 -6.12 0.66
N GLN A 186 12.31 -6.22 1.48
CA GLN A 186 11.58 -5.06 1.98
C GLN A 186 11.41 -5.10 3.49
N VAL A 187 11.63 -3.96 4.15
CA VAL A 187 11.57 -3.86 5.60
C VAL A 187 10.13 -3.72 6.10
N VAL A 188 9.84 -4.42 7.20
CA VAL A 188 8.76 -4.13 8.14
C VAL A 188 9.42 -3.69 9.44
N SER A 189 9.35 -2.39 9.75
CA SER A 189 9.96 -1.84 10.96
C SER A 189 9.05 -2.02 12.15
N LEU A 190 9.52 -2.70 13.20
CA LEU A 190 8.83 -2.74 14.49
C LEU A 190 9.77 -2.24 15.59
N GLN A 191 9.62 -0.96 15.96
CA GLN A 191 10.30 -0.35 17.11
C GLN A 191 10.09 -1.18 18.38
N LYS A 192 11.21 -1.58 19.00
CA LYS A 192 11.24 -2.29 20.29
C LYS A 192 10.75 -1.39 21.43
N PRO A 193 10.24 -1.97 22.53
CA PRO A 193 10.01 -1.22 23.75
C PRO A 193 11.28 -0.53 24.22
N ASP A 194 11.17 0.76 24.55
CA ASP A 194 12.18 1.51 25.29
C ASP A 194 11.48 2.36 26.36
N GLU A 195 12.23 2.84 27.36
CA GLU A 195 11.65 3.54 28.53
C GLU A 195 11.03 4.89 28.19
N THR A 196 11.29 5.43 27.00
CA THR A 196 11.06 6.84 26.66
C THR A 196 10.15 7.03 25.44
N SER A 197 9.83 5.96 24.71
CA SER A 197 9.21 6.06 23.40
C SER A 197 8.12 5.01 23.18
N ALA A 198 7.09 5.41 22.45
CA ALA A 198 6.04 4.50 22.06
C ALA A 198 6.58 3.43 21.10
N HIS A 199 6.08 2.21 21.22
CA HIS A 199 6.65 1.04 20.55
C HIS A 199 5.58 0.12 19.93
N CYS A 200 6.02 -0.68 18.97
CA CYS A 200 5.14 -1.53 18.16
C CYS A 200 4.62 -2.75 18.91
N PHE A 201 5.30 -3.14 20.00
CA PHE A 201 4.93 -4.28 20.84
C PHE A 201 3.94 -3.96 21.96
N SER A 202 3.34 -2.76 21.95
CA SER A 202 2.31 -2.37 22.93
C SER A 202 1.00 -3.15 22.75
N SER A 203 0.77 -3.71 21.55
CA SER A 203 -0.29 -4.68 21.28
C SER A 203 -0.02 -5.48 20.00
N GLU A 204 -0.58 -6.69 19.90
CA GLU A 204 -0.45 -7.51 18.69
C GLU A 204 -1.10 -6.87 17.46
N GLY A 205 -2.14 -6.05 17.66
CA GLY A 205 -2.80 -5.33 16.57
C GLY A 205 -1.88 -4.33 15.84
N ARG A 206 -0.86 -3.77 16.48
CA ARG A 206 0.12 -2.91 15.78
C ARG A 206 1.03 -3.71 14.86
N ILE A 207 1.47 -4.88 15.30
CA ILE A 207 2.23 -5.81 14.44
C ILE A 207 1.34 -6.28 13.27
N MET A 208 0.05 -6.58 13.54
CA MET A 208 -0.92 -6.92 12.52
C MET A 208 -1.13 -5.79 11.51
N HIS A 209 -1.16 -4.54 11.96
CA HIS A 209 -1.28 -3.35 11.10
C HIS A 209 -0.16 -3.30 10.06
N GLU A 210 1.10 -3.38 10.50
CA GLU A 210 2.25 -3.31 9.60
C GLU A 210 2.32 -4.50 8.63
N LEU A 211 1.99 -5.70 9.10
CA LEU A 211 1.92 -6.88 8.22
C LEU A 211 0.75 -6.77 7.24
N MET A 212 -0.35 -6.11 7.61
CA MET A 212 -1.49 -5.87 6.73
C MET A 212 -1.16 -4.83 5.65
N HIS A 213 -0.30 -3.85 5.94
CA HIS A 213 0.38 -3.05 4.91
C HIS A 213 1.22 -3.92 3.98
N ALA A 214 2.14 -4.74 4.50
CA ALA A 214 2.97 -5.63 3.68
C ALA A 214 2.15 -6.58 2.78
N ILE A 215 0.99 -7.05 3.26
CA ILE A 215 0.04 -7.87 2.49
C ILE A 215 -0.57 -7.09 1.31
N GLY A 216 -0.72 -5.77 1.42
CA GLY A 216 -1.23 -4.89 0.36
C GLY A 216 -2.44 -4.04 0.74
N ILE A 217 -2.77 -3.91 2.02
CA ILE A 217 -3.92 -3.12 2.45
C ILE A 217 -3.48 -1.73 2.90
N TYR A 218 -4.21 -0.73 2.46
CA TYR A 218 -4.03 0.65 2.90
C TYR A 218 -4.98 1.01 4.04
N HIS A 219 -4.77 2.18 4.62
CA HIS A 219 -5.63 2.72 5.66
C HIS A 219 -7.11 2.85 5.28
N GLU A 220 -7.99 2.53 6.23
CA GLU A 220 -9.45 2.60 6.04
C GLU A 220 -9.94 4.05 5.88
N GLN A 221 -9.40 4.99 6.67
CA GLN A 221 -9.79 6.41 6.60
C GLN A 221 -9.36 7.09 5.29
N SER A 222 -8.63 6.41 4.43
CA SER A 222 -8.17 6.95 3.15
C SER A 222 -9.03 6.51 1.96
N ARG A 223 -10.09 5.72 2.21
CA ARG A 223 -11.07 5.30 1.18
C ARG A 223 -11.78 6.50 0.54
N ALA A 224 -12.09 6.39 -0.74
CA ALA A 224 -12.77 7.41 -1.53
C ALA A 224 -14.19 7.77 -1.03
N ASP A 225 -14.81 6.87 -0.25
CA ASP A 225 -16.13 7.05 0.35
C ASP A 225 -16.08 7.43 1.84
N ARG A 226 -14.89 7.63 2.43
CA ARG A 226 -14.72 7.86 3.88
C ARG A 226 -15.50 9.06 4.43
N ASP A 227 -15.71 10.09 3.62
CA ASP A 227 -16.47 11.28 4.04
C ASP A 227 -17.99 11.01 4.24
N ASN A 228 -18.49 9.82 3.87
CA ASN A 228 -19.83 9.37 4.23
C ASN A 228 -19.90 8.76 5.65
N TYR A 229 -18.75 8.50 6.28
CA TYR A 229 -18.64 7.74 7.53
C TYR A 229 -17.94 8.53 8.63
N ILE A 230 -16.96 9.34 8.27
CA ILE A 230 -16.19 10.16 9.21
C ILE A 230 -16.14 11.62 8.77
N LYS A 231 -15.97 12.51 9.75
CA LYS A 231 -15.59 13.91 9.52
C LYS A 231 -14.11 14.08 9.86
N VAL A 232 -13.36 14.66 8.93
CA VAL A 232 -11.97 15.10 9.15
C VAL A 232 -11.97 16.58 9.54
N HIS A 233 -11.42 16.90 10.71
CA HIS A 233 -11.31 18.27 11.25
C HIS A 233 -9.95 18.88 10.87
N TRP A 234 -9.85 19.39 9.66
CA TRP A 234 -8.63 19.93 9.05
C TRP A 234 -7.95 21.06 9.86
N GLU A 235 -8.75 21.81 10.60
CA GLU A 235 -8.35 22.86 11.53
C GLU A 235 -7.61 22.31 12.76
N ASN A 236 -7.93 21.09 13.18
CA ASN A 236 -7.32 20.42 14.34
C ASN A 236 -6.04 19.67 13.98
N ILE A 237 -5.78 19.42 12.70
CA ILE A 237 -4.59 18.69 12.22
C ILE A 237 -3.40 19.64 12.10
N VAL A 238 -2.23 19.20 12.57
CA VAL A 238 -0.96 19.94 12.38
C VAL A 238 -0.73 20.18 10.88
N PRO A 239 -0.54 21.44 10.40
CA PRO A 239 -0.62 21.76 8.98
C PRO A 239 0.22 20.87 8.04
N LYS A 240 1.47 20.54 8.43
CA LYS A 240 2.38 19.69 7.66
C LYS A 240 1.92 18.23 7.51
N PHE A 241 1.07 17.74 8.43
CA PHE A 241 0.55 16.37 8.42
C PHE A 241 -0.83 16.24 7.75
N ARG A 242 -1.42 17.32 7.25
CA ARG A 242 -2.70 17.27 6.51
C ARG A 242 -2.63 16.34 5.29
N LYS A 243 -1.46 16.19 4.67
CA LYS A 243 -1.25 15.24 3.56
C LYS A 243 -1.59 13.79 3.91
N ASN A 244 -1.46 13.39 5.19
CA ASN A 244 -1.73 12.03 5.68
C ASN A 244 -3.24 11.70 5.71
N PHE A 245 -4.10 12.71 5.53
CA PHE A 245 -5.55 12.53 5.46
C PHE A 245 -6.06 12.59 4.01
N LYS A 246 -5.18 12.67 3.00
CA LYS A 246 -5.62 12.63 1.60
C LYS A 246 -6.15 11.24 1.24
N LEU A 247 -7.19 11.23 0.39
CA LEU A 247 -7.75 10.00 -0.17
C LEU A 247 -6.73 9.33 -1.10
N ILE A 248 -6.68 8.00 -1.08
CA ILE A 248 -5.83 7.23 -2.01
C ILE A 248 -6.33 7.35 -3.45
N SER A 249 -7.65 7.42 -3.62
CA SER A 249 -8.29 7.63 -4.91
C SER A 249 -9.48 8.57 -4.75
N LYS A 250 -9.63 9.49 -5.69
CA LYS A 250 -10.84 10.33 -5.80
C LYS A 250 -12.01 9.59 -6.46
N LYS A 251 -11.75 8.44 -7.12
CA LYS A 251 -12.81 7.65 -7.77
C LYS A 251 -13.53 6.84 -6.71
N ARG A 252 -14.80 7.19 -6.44
CA ARG A 252 -15.72 6.36 -5.66
C ARG A 252 -16.00 5.08 -6.44
N GLY A 253 -15.18 4.06 -6.20
CA GLY A 253 -15.44 2.70 -6.68
C GLY A 253 -16.56 2.06 -5.87
N LYS A 254 -17.22 1.05 -6.43
CA LYS A 254 -18.05 0.14 -5.64
C LYS A 254 -17.10 -0.69 -4.76
N TYR A 255 -17.08 -0.42 -3.46
CA TYR A 255 -16.34 -1.22 -2.51
C TYR A 255 -17.03 -2.56 -2.30
N THR A 256 -16.25 -3.66 -2.28
CA THR A 256 -16.78 -5.01 -1.98
C THR A 256 -17.27 -5.11 -0.54
N PHE A 257 -16.68 -4.32 0.36
CA PHE A 257 -16.95 -4.33 1.80
C PHE A 257 -17.36 -2.93 2.28
N ASP A 258 -18.26 -2.89 3.25
CA ASP A 258 -18.65 -1.65 3.93
C ASP A 258 -17.45 -0.98 4.62
N TYR A 259 -17.60 0.28 4.96
CA TYR A 259 -16.61 1.01 5.74
C TYR A 259 -16.50 0.43 7.15
N ASP A 260 -15.28 0.11 7.57
CA ASP A 260 -15.04 -0.59 8.82
C ASP A 260 -14.33 0.29 9.87
N TYR A 261 -15.12 0.91 10.75
CA TYR A 261 -14.59 1.71 11.87
C TYR A 261 -13.69 0.91 12.83
N ASN A 262 -13.89 -0.42 12.91
CA ASN A 262 -13.11 -1.30 13.77
C ASN A 262 -11.89 -1.89 13.07
N SER A 263 -11.63 -1.54 11.81
CA SER A 263 -10.46 -2.01 11.08
C SER A 263 -9.19 -1.64 11.85
N VAL A 264 -8.26 -2.59 11.95
CA VAL A 264 -6.93 -2.32 12.49
C VAL A 264 -6.18 -1.28 11.65
N MET A 265 -6.61 -1.09 10.39
CA MET A 265 -6.11 -0.10 9.44
C MET A 265 -6.80 1.26 9.56
N HIS A 266 -7.66 1.49 10.54
CA HIS A 266 -8.30 2.79 10.76
C HIS A 266 -7.46 3.64 11.73
N TYR A 267 -7.23 4.91 11.41
CA TYR A 267 -6.64 5.87 12.36
C TYR A 267 -7.49 6.07 13.61
N GLY A 268 -6.83 6.42 14.72
CA GLY A 268 -7.50 6.93 15.92
C GLY A 268 -7.96 8.38 15.79
N GLU A 269 -8.82 8.81 16.71
CA GLU A 269 -9.44 10.14 16.72
C GLU A 269 -8.44 11.30 16.78
N TYR A 270 -7.26 11.08 17.36
CA TYR A 270 -6.28 12.14 17.65
C TYR A 270 -5.00 12.05 16.83
N TYR A 271 -4.94 11.19 15.80
CA TYR A 271 -3.76 11.05 14.95
C TYR A 271 -3.44 12.41 14.32
N PHE A 272 -2.17 12.84 14.41
CA PHE A 272 -1.67 14.14 13.92
C PHE A 272 -2.44 15.38 14.40
N SER A 273 -3.16 15.30 15.52
CA SER A 273 -3.85 16.44 16.12
C SER A 273 -2.85 17.43 16.73
N LYS A 274 -3.17 18.73 16.62
CA LYS A 274 -2.48 19.83 17.33
C LYS A 274 -2.65 19.75 18.85
N SER A 275 -3.65 19.02 19.35
CA SER A 275 -3.93 18.89 20.77
C SER A 275 -4.55 17.52 21.06
N LYS A 276 -3.69 16.50 21.17
CA LYS A 276 -4.06 15.12 21.48
C LYS A 276 -4.92 15.05 22.75
N GLY A 277 -5.98 14.26 22.71
CA GLY A 277 -6.95 14.10 23.81
C GLY A 277 -7.94 15.27 24.00
N LYS A 278 -7.79 16.38 23.28
CA LYS A 278 -8.69 17.56 23.40
C LYS A 278 -9.39 17.91 22.09
N LYS A 279 -8.67 17.85 20.97
CA LYS A 279 -9.19 18.22 19.64
C LYS A 279 -9.03 17.04 18.69
N PRO A 280 -10.08 16.27 18.39
CA PRO A 280 -9.96 15.15 17.46
C PRO A 280 -9.68 15.65 16.04
N SER A 281 -8.81 14.95 15.31
CA SER A 281 -8.60 15.10 13.87
C SER A 281 -9.66 14.34 13.06
N ILE A 282 -10.22 13.26 13.61
CA ILE A 282 -11.29 12.47 12.99
C ILE A 282 -12.39 12.22 14.02
N THR A 283 -13.65 12.34 13.61
CA THR A 283 -14.81 11.85 14.38
C THR A 283 -15.74 11.03 13.48
N PRO A 284 -16.24 9.86 13.94
CA PRO A 284 -17.32 9.16 13.26
C PRO A 284 -18.58 10.02 13.13
N LEU A 285 -19.28 9.91 12.00
CA LEU A 285 -20.59 10.53 11.81
C LEU A 285 -21.69 9.76 12.54
N GLN A 286 -21.51 8.45 12.70
CA GLN A 286 -22.41 7.62 13.48
C GLN A 286 -22.15 7.80 14.98
N PRO A 287 -23.16 8.20 15.78
CA PRO A 287 -22.99 8.38 17.22
C PRO A 287 -22.58 7.10 17.94
N GLY A 288 -21.69 7.21 18.93
CA GLY A 288 -21.28 6.11 19.80
C GLY A 288 -20.26 5.13 19.19
N VAL A 289 -19.90 5.30 17.92
CA VAL A 289 -18.85 4.51 17.27
C VAL A 289 -17.46 4.96 17.73
N ARG A 290 -16.55 4.01 17.96
CA ARG A 290 -15.14 4.24 18.26
C ARG A 290 -14.27 3.83 17.07
N ILE A 291 -13.09 4.44 16.95
CA ILE A 291 -12.12 4.20 15.88
C ILE A 291 -10.70 4.09 16.44
N GLY A 292 -9.79 3.48 15.68
CA GLY A 292 -8.36 3.42 16.03
C GLY A 292 -7.97 2.29 16.97
N GLN A 293 -8.75 1.22 17.02
CA GLN A 293 -8.38 0.05 17.82
C GLN A 293 -7.07 -0.57 17.29
N ARG A 294 -6.22 -1.04 18.21
CA ARG A 294 -4.98 -1.79 17.92
C ARG A 294 -4.95 -3.12 18.66
N LYS A 295 -6.11 -3.75 18.88
CA LYS A 295 -6.21 -5.02 19.59
C LYS A 295 -5.95 -6.21 18.65
N THR A 296 -6.62 -6.24 17.51
CA THR A 296 -6.57 -7.37 16.55
C THR A 296 -7.16 -6.97 15.19
N LEU A 297 -7.17 -7.90 14.23
CA LEU A 297 -7.93 -7.79 12.98
C LEU A 297 -9.44 -7.73 13.24
N SER A 298 -10.15 -6.86 12.53
CA SER A 298 -11.61 -6.97 12.46
C SER A 298 -12.03 -8.17 11.60
N LYS A 299 -13.29 -8.57 11.71
CA LYS A 299 -13.89 -9.52 10.75
C LYS A 299 -13.73 -9.04 9.30
N THR A 300 -13.92 -7.76 9.05
CA THR A 300 -13.85 -7.20 7.69
C THR A 300 -12.41 -7.15 7.19
N ASP A 301 -11.42 -6.92 8.06
CA ASP A 301 -9.99 -7.01 7.71
C ASP A 301 -9.63 -8.41 7.20
N CYS A 302 -10.03 -9.44 7.95
CA CYS A 302 -9.86 -10.84 7.58
C CYS A 302 -10.52 -11.17 6.22
N LEU A 303 -11.74 -10.66 5.98
CA LEU A 303 -12.43 -10.85 4.71
C LEU A 303 -11.75 -10.09 3.56
N LYS A 304 -11.28 -8.87 3.77
CA LYS A 304 -10.56 -8.06 2.78
C LYS A 304 -9.30 -8.77 2.31
N ILE A 305 -8.51 -9.35 3.21
CA ILE A 305 -7.30 -10.11 2.85
C ILE A 305 -7.66 -11.33 2.00
N ASN A 306 -8.64 -12.13 2.44
CA ASN A 306 -9.05 -13.31 1.69
C ASN A 306 -9.67 -12.97 0.33
N ASP A 307 -10.38 -11.85 0.20
CA ASP A 307 -10.91 -11.38 -1.08
C ASP A 307 -9.80 -10.91 -2.01
N LEU A 308 -8.84 -10.15 -1.48
CA LEU A 308 -7.70 -9.60 -2.20
C LEU A 308 -6.88 -10.71 -2.89
N TYR A 309 -6.69 -11.84 -2.20
CA TYR A 309 -5.98 -13.02 -2.71
C TYR A 309 -6.89 -14.09 -3.34
N GLY A 310 -8.18 -13.78 -3.57
CA GLY A 310 -9.09 -14.64 -4.33
C GLY A 310 -9.64 -15.87 -3.59
N CYS A 311 -9.41 -15.96 -2.28
CA CYS A 311 -9.70 -17.13 -1.43
C CYS A 311 -11.17 -17.18 -0.95
N LEU A 312 -11.93 -16.11 -1.19
CA LEU A 312 -13.38 -16.08 -1.00
C LEU A 312 -14.18 -16.65 -2.20
N LYS A 313 -13.49 -17.31 -3.14
CA LYS A 313 -14.06 -18.05 -4.27
C LYS A 313 -13.70 -19.54 -4.14
N GLY A 314 -14.55 -20.42 -4.66
CA GLY A 314 -14.30 -21.87 -4.68
C GLY A 314 -14.55 -22.60 -3.35
N ARG A 315 -13.97 -23.81 -3.23
CA ARG A 315 -14.35 -24.78 -2.18
C ARG A 315 -14.01 -24.32 -0.76
N GLN A 316 -12.94 -23.57 -0.58
CA GLN A 316 -12.48 -23.11 0.74
C GLN A 316 -13.13 -21.80 1.20
N ALA A 317 -13.90 -21.12 0.34
CA ALA A 317 -14.51 -19.82 0.66
C ALA A 317 -15.41 -19.86 1.91
N LYS A 318 -16.19 -20.93 2.08
CA LYS A 318 -17.04 -21.10 3.28
C LYS A 318 -16.21 -21.19 4.56
N MET A 319 -15.09 -21.91 4.52
CA MET A 319 -14.18 -22.05 5.65
C MET A 319 -13.62 -20.69 6.08
N TYR A 320 -13.06 -19.92 5.15
CA TYR A 320 -12.50 -18.60 5.48
C TYR A 320 -13.56 -17.61 5.96
N ARG A 321 -14.77 -17.61 5.36
CA ARG A 321 -15.88 -16.80 5.88
C ARG A 321 -16.24 -17.19 7.30
N SER A 322 -16.29 -18.49 7.62
CA SER A 322 -16.56 -18.98 8.98
C SER A 322 -15.44 -18.60 9.95
N PHE A 323 -14.17 -18.72 9.57
CA PHE A 323 -13.04 -18.32 10.42
C PHE A 323 -13.06 -16.83 10.71
N CYS A 324 -13.25 -15.98 9.69
CA CYS A 324 -13.34 -14.53 9.90
C CYS A 324 -14.56 -14.15 10.77
N ASN A 325 -15.67 -14.90 10.70
CA ASN A 325 -16.85 -14.68 11.53
C ASN A 325 -16.68 -15.13 12.98
N LEU A 326 -15.93 -16.21 13.22
CA LEU A 326 -15.78 -16.82 14.54
C LEU A 326 -14.65 -16.17 15.36
N LEU A 327 -13.63 -15.63 14.68
CA LEU A 327 -12.38 -15.18 15.29
C LEU A 327 -12.08 -13.69 15.04
N GLY A 328 -12.82 -13.01 14.17
CA GLY A 328 -12.83 -11.56 14.10
C GLY A 328 -13.67 -11.01 15.26
N LEU A 329 -13.01 -10.82 16.41
CA LEU A 329 -13.57 -10.51 17.74
C LEU A 329 -14.93 -9.82 17.75
#